data_AF-A0A0R0CZ60-F1
#
_entry.id   AF-A0A0R0CZ60-F1
#
_cell.length_a   1.000
_cell.length_b   1.000
_cell.length_c   1.000
_cell.angle_alpha   90.00
_cell.angle_beta   90.00
_cell.angle_gamma   90.00
#
_symmetry.space_group_name_H-M   'P 1'
#
loop_
_entity.id
_entity.type
_entity.pdbx_description
1 polymer ?
#
loop_
_entity_poly.entity_id
_entity_poly.type
_entity_poly.pdbx_seq_one_letter_code
_entity_poly.pdbx_strand_id
1 'polypeptide(L)'
;MLSLTLDQALAVHDAQGQLLLRLPLPVPAQGRFPPTPAQLEQAIAHIEDALMRQLPALAGRPGPLHSHSAASNALREPAGLPFDGVQWLSRQSLEALFNRLADAANGAPLRQLGLPEDRLFAAHLTALRELLHHADLDGVWLHP
;
A
#
# COMPACT_ATOMS: atom_id res chain seq x y z
N MET A 1 -23.74 -9.05 -1.09
CA MET A 1 -22.33 -9.16 -0.66
C MET A 1 -21.48 -9.02 -1.91
N LEU A 2 -20.93 -7.83 -2.16
CA LEU A 2 -20.01 -7.60 -3.29
C LEU A 2 -18.72 -8.37 -2.98
N SER A 3 -18.46 -9.44 -3.74
CA SER A 3 -17.15 -10.07 -3.75
C SER A 3 -16.17 -9.03 -4.27
N LEU A 4 -15.31 -8.50 -3.39
CA LEU A 4 -14.14 -7.76 -3.80
C LEU A 4 -13.33 -8.70 -4.69
N THR A 5 -13.23 -8.38 -5.98
CA THR A 5 -12.33 -9.05 -6.91
C THR A 5 -10.93 -9.07 -6.29
N LEU A 6 -10.17 -10.14 -6.50
CA LEU A 6 -8.84 -10.34 -5.91
C LEU A 6 -7.91 -9.13 -6.13
N ASP A 7 -8.15 -8.35 -7.18
CA ASP A 7 -7.36 -7.16 -7.57
C ASP A 7 -7.65 -5.88 -6.77
N GLN A 8 -8.63 -5.86 -5.87
CA GLN A 8 -9.02 -4.65 -5.10
C GLN A 8 -8.76 -4.77 -3.59
N ALA A 9 -7.80 -5.59 -3.20
CA ALA A 9 -7.41 -5.74 -1.81
C ALA A 9 -5.89 -5.91 -1.66
N LEU A 10 -5.34 -5.32 -0.61
CA LEU A 10 -4.00 -5.67 -0.11
C LEU A 10 -4.13 -6.93 0.73
N ALA A 11 -3.44 -7.99 0.35
CA ALA A 11 -3.30 -9.21 1.13
C ALA A 11 -1.85 -9.38 1.56
N VAL A 12 -1.60 -9.55 2.85
CA VAL A 12 -0.27 -9.85 3.37
C VAL A 12 -0.27 -11.12 4.20
N HIS A 13 0.88 -11.79 4.18
CA HIS A 13 1.09 -13.12 4.68
C HIS A 13 2.27 -13.14 5.65
N ASP A 14 2.36 -14.18 6.48
CA ASP A 14 3.60 -14.50 7.18
C ASP A 14 4.61 -15.20 6.25
N ALA A 15 5.77 -15.55 6.80
CA ALA A 15 6.83 -16.25 6.08
C ALA A 15 6.44 -17.67 5.63
N GLN A 16 5.42 -18.26 6.26
CA GLN A 16 4.86 -19.57 5.92
C GLN A 16 3.76 -19.47 4.85
N GLY A 17 3.42 -18.27 4.40
CA GLY A 17 2.38 -18.03 3.40
C GLY A 17 0.95 -18.04 4.00
N GLN A 18 0.80 -18.01 5.32
CA GLN A 18 -0.51 -17.86 5.95
C GLN A 18 -1.02 -16.44 5.74
N LEU A 19 -2.24 -16.28 5.23
CA LEU A 19 -2.90 -14.96 5.15
C LEU A 19 -3.10 -14.40 6.55
N LEU A 20 -2.56 -13.20 6.80
CA LEU A 20 -2.66 -12.52 8.09
C LEU A 20 -3.77 -11.48 8.12
N LEU A 21 -3.89 -10.69 7.04
CA LEU A 21 -4.88 -9.64 6.91
C LEU A 21 -5.20 -9.39 5.43
N ARG A 22 -6.40 -8.84 5.20
CA ARG A 22 -6.83 -8.38 3.87
C ARG A 22 -7.50 -7.02 4.00
N LEU A 23 -6.86 -5.97 3.48
CA LEU A 23 -7.40 -4.60 3.50
C LEU A 23 -8.09 -4.28 2.18
N PRO A 24 -9.27 -3.65 2.20
CA PRO A 24 -9.88 -3.13 0.99
C PRO A 24 -9.00 -1.99 0.42
N LEU A 25 -8.82 -1.97 -0.89
CA LEU A 25 -8.21 -0.83 -1.58
C LEU A 25 -9.33 0.08 -2.07
N PRO A 26 -9.50 1.29 -1.51
CA PRO A 26 -10.54 2.22 -1.94
C PRO A 26 -10.14 2.83 -3.29
N VAL A 27 -10.38 2.10 -4.38
CA VAL A 27 -10.19 2.58 -5.76
C VAL A 27 -11.55 2.99 -6.31
N PRO A 28 -11.90 4.30 -6.33
CA PRO A 28 -13.14 4.72 -6.95
C PRO A 28 -13.12 4.44 -8.46
N ALA A 29 -14.20 3.85 -8.97
CA ALA A 29 -14.35 3.53 -10.40
C ALA A 29 -14.27 4.77 -11.31
N GLN A 30 -14.53 5.97 -10.78
CA GLN A 30 -14.59 7.25 -11.50
C GLN A 30 -13.68 8.33 -10.86
N GLY A 31 -12.52 7.93 -10.33
CA GLY A 31 -11.57 8.86 -9.69
C GLY A 31 -10.56 9.51 -10.65
N ARG A 32 -10.18 10.76 -10.37
CA ARG A 32 -9.04 11.41 -11.02
C ARG A 32 -7.71 10.89 -10.45
N PHE A 33 -6.62 11.12 -11.17
CA PHE A 33 -5.26 11.03 -10.65
C PHE A 33 -4.51 12.34 -10.96
N PRO A 34 -3.72 12.91 -10.02
CA PRO A 34 -3.54 12.45 -8.63
C PRO A 34 -4.82 12.68 -7.79
N PRO A 35 -5.01 11.96 -6.67
CA PRO A 35 -6.12 12.23 -5.76
C PRO A 35 -6.06 13.69 -5.27
N THR A 36 -7.19 14.30 -4.93
CA THR A 36 -7.17 15.54 -4.13
C THR A 36 -6.66 15.24 -2.71
N PRO A 37 -6.22 16.24 -1.92
CA PRO A 37 -5.87 16.02 -0.52
C PRO A 37 -7.03 15.39 0.27
N ALA A 38 -8.26 15.88 0.07
CA ALA A 38 -9.45 15.32 0.70
C ALA A 38 -9.74 13.86 0.28
N GLN A 39 -9.48 13.50 -0.99
CA GLN A 39 -9.63 12.11 -1.45
C GLN A 39 -8.56 11.20 -0.83
N LEU A 40 -7.34 11.70 -0.66
CA LEU A 40 -6.27 10.97 -0.02
C LEU A 40 -6.58 10.74 1.48
N GLU A 41 -7.02 11.78 2.20
CA GLU A 41 -7.46 11.68 3.59
C GLU A 41 -8.64 10.70 3.75
N GLN A 42 -9.62 10.74 2.86
CA GLN A 42 -10.73 9.80 2.87
C GLN A 42 -10.28 8.35 2.64
N ALA A 43 -9.30 8.14 1.75
CA ALA A 43 -8.73 6.83 1.52
C ALA A 43 -7.98 6.30 2.75
N ILE A 44 -7.19 7.16 3.41
CA ILE A 44 -6.51 6.85 4.67
C ILE A 44 -7.52 6.43 5.72
N ALA A 45 -8.54 7.26 5.99
CA ALA A 45 -9.55 6.97 7.01
C ALA A 45 -10.27 5.63 6.75
N HIS A 46 -10.62 5.34 5.49
CA HIS A 46 -11.27 4.08 5.14
C HIS A 46 -10.36 2.86 5.37
N ILE A 47 -9.08 2.98 4.99
CA ILE A 47 -8.07 1.94 5.18
C ILE A 47 -7.81 1.73 6.67
N GLU A 48 -7.64 2.81 7.43
CA GLU A 48 -7.39 2.81 8.87
C GLU A 48 -8.54 2.12 9.61
N ASP A 49 -9.79 2.47 9.32
CA ASP A 49 -10.96 1.81 9.89
C ASP A 49 -10.97 0.28 9.64
N ALA A 50 -10.58 -0.15 8.44
CA ALA A 50 -10.49 -1.57 8.09
C ALA A 50 -9.29 -2.26 8.75
N LEU A 51 -8.18 -1.56 8.88
CA LEU A 51 -6.96 -2.02 9.51
C LEU A 51 -7.15 -2.21 11.01
N MET A 52 -7.69 -1.22 11.72
CA MET A 52 -7.88 -1.29 13.18
C MET A 52 -8.72 -2.49 13.62
N ARG A 53 -9.68 -2.91 12.80
CA ARG A 53 -10.49 -4.13 13.06
C ARG A 53 -9.69 -5.43 12.94
N GLN A 54 -8.62 -5.45 12.14
CA GLN A 54 -7.81 -6.64 11.85
C GLN A 54 -6.46 -6.62 12.56
N LEU A 55 -5.97 -5.46 12.98
CA LEU A 55 -4.65 -5.26 13.59
C LEU A 55 -4.39 -6.18 14.80
N PRO A 56 -5.37 -6.50 15.68
CA PRO A 56 -5.15 -7.45 16.76
C PRO A 56 -4.71 -8.85 16.29
N ALA A 57 -5.02 -9.24 15.05
CA ALA A 57 -4.57 -10.52 14.49
C ALA A 57 -3.05 -10.55 14.22
N LEU A 58 -2.37 -9.41 14.24
CA LEU A 58 -0.91 -9.31 14.12
C LEU A 58 -0.20 -9.33 15.47
N ALA A 59 -0.94 -9.22 16.57
CA ALA A 59 -0.35 -9.21 17.90
C ALA A 59 0.43 -10.51 18.16
N GLY A 60 1.69 -10.38 18.58
CA GLY A 60 2.55 -11.52 18.91
C GLY A 60 3.08 -12.30 17.70
N ARG A 61 2.97 -11.77 16.47
CA ARG A 61 3.61 -12.34 15.27
C ARG A 61 4.89 -11.57 14.93
N PRO A 62 6.07 -12.02 15.42
CA PRO A 62 7.33 -11.38 15.11
C PRO A 62 7.75 -11.74 13.69
N GLY A 63 7.85 -10.75 12.82
CA GLY A 63 8.47 -10.94 11.51
C GLY A 63 7.98 -9.96 10.47
N PRO A 64 8.79 -9.74 9.43
CA PRO A 64 8.38 -8.94 8.29
C PRO A 64 7.19 -9.59 7.58
N LEU A 65 6.26 -8.76 7.12
CA LEU A 65 5.11 -9.22 6.35
C LEU A 65 5.53 -9.51 4.90
N HIS A 66 4.77 -10.37 4.22
CA HIS A 66 4.97 -10.71 2.81
C HIS A 66 3.76 -10.32 1.97
N SER A 67 3.97 -9.47 0.95
CA SER A 67 2.96 -9.12 -0.05
C SER A 67 3.20 -9.88 -1.35
N HIS A 68 2.17 -10.59 -1.79
CA HIS A 68 2.11 -11.26 -3.11
C HIS A 68 1.14 -10.54 -4.07
N SER A 69 0.75 -9.31 -3.73
CA SER A 69 -0.18 -8.55 -4.55
C SER A 69 0.51 -8.07 -5.82
N ALA A 70 -0.11 -8.28 -6.98
CA ALA A 70 0.39 -7.74 -8.25
C ALA A 70 0.58 -6.21 -8.20
N ALA A 71 -0.23 -5.51 -7.41
CA ALA A 71 -0.10 -4.06 -7.18
C ALA A 71 1.19 -3.69 -6.43
N SER A 72 1.83 -4.62 -5.70
CA SER A 72 3.15 -4.40 -5.11
C SER A 72 4.25 -4.24 -6.15
N ASN A 73 4.11 -4.80 -7.35
CA ASN A 73 5.10 -4.62 -8.41
C ASN A 73 5.18 -3.18 -8.90
N ALA A 74 4.06 -2.44 -8.89
CA ALA A 74 4.03 -1.03 -9.23
C ALA A 74 4.81 -0.14 -8.24
N LEU A 75 5.13 -0.65 -7.04
CA LEU A 75 5.95 0.06 -6.04
C LEU A 75 7.45 -0.08 -6.30
N ARG A 76 7.88 -1.11 -7.04
CA ARG A 76 9.30 -1.48 -7.16
C ARG A 76 10.13 -0.39 -7.84
N GLU A 77 9.76 -0.01 -9.06
CA GLU A 77 10.48 1.04 -9.81
C GLU A 77 10.51 2.39 -9.07
N PRO A 78 9.37 2.92 -8.57
CA PRO A 78 9.38 4.17 -7.81
C PRO A 78 10.20 4.11 -6.51
N ALA A 79 10.35 2.92 -5.91
CA ALA A 79 11.20 2.67 -4.75
C ALA A 79 12.68 2.43 -5.10
N GLY A 80 13.05 2.36 -6.39
CA GLY A 80 14.39 1.99 -6.83
C GLY A 80 14.73 0.51 -6.57
N LEU A 81 13.73 -0.35 -6.47
CA LEU A 81 13.89 -1.79 -6.25
C LEU A 81 13.91 -2.55 -7.59
N PRO A 82 14.78 -3.57 -7.72
CA PRO A 82 14.74 -4.53 -8.81
C PRO A 82 13.38 -5.22 -8.99
N PHE A 83 13.05 -5.58 -10.23
CA PHE A 83 11.83 -6.33 -10.56
C PHE A 83 11.96 -7.85 -10.34
N ASP A 84 13.17 -8.36 -10.34
CA ASP A 84 13.45 -9.77 -10.10
C ASP A 84 13.48 -10.09 -8.60
N GLY A 85 13.04 -11.30 -8.27
CA GLY A 85 13.13 -11.84 -6.91
C GLY A 85 12.26 -11.15 -5.85
N VAL A 86 12.50 -11.58 -4.61
CA VAL A 86 11.80 -11.09 -3.42
C VAL A 86 12.56 -9.89 -2.86
N GLN A 87 11.92 -8.73 -2.82
CA GLN A 87 12.58 -7.46 -2.48
C GLN A 87 12.06 -6.89 -1.17
N TRP A 88 12.97 -6.33 -0.37
CA TRP A 88 12.60 -5.63 0.86
C TRP A 88 12.18 -4.19 0.55
N LEU A 89 10.96 -3.82 0.91
CA LEU A 89 10.52 -2.43 0.92
C LEU A 89 10.45 -1.94 2.37
N SER A 90 11.41 -1.08 2.73
CA SER A 90 11.46 -0.49 4.08
C SER A 90 10.31 0.49 4.30
N ARG A 91 9.91 0.66 5.57
CA ARG A 91 8.95 1.69 5.99
C ARG A 91 9.40 3.09 5.57
N GLN A 92 10.70 3.41 5.69
CA GLN A 92 11.24 4.69 5.26
C GLN A 92 11.09 4.94 3.74
N SER A 93 11.39 3.93 2.92
CA SER A 93 11.21 4.01 1.46
C SER A 93 9.74 4.20 1.09
N LEU A 94 8.85 3.49 1.79
CA LEU A 94 7.41 3.59 1.60
C LEU A 94 6.87 4.98 2.02
N GLU A 95 7.35 5.54 3.14
CA GLU A 95 7.02 6.89 3.57
C GLU A 95 7.50 7.94 2.56
N ALA A 96 8.70 7.79 1.99
CA ALA A 96 9.20 8.68 0.95
C ALA A 96 8.36 8.62 -0.34
N LEU A 97 7.84 7.44 -0.71
CA LEU A 97 6.88 7.29 -1.80
C LEU A 97 5.55 7.99 -1.49
N PHE A 98 5.05 7.79 -0.28
CA PHE A 98 3.80 8.39 0.15
C PHE A 98 3.88 9.93 0.18
N ASN A 99 4.99 10.49 0.64
CA ASN A 99 5.20 11.94 0.63
C ASN A 99 5.14 12.52 -0.80
N ARG A 100 5.72 11.83 -1.78
CA ARG A 100 5.57 12.23 -3.19
C ARG A 100 4.12 12.16 -3.67
N LEU A 101 3.34 11.16 -3.23
CA LEU A 101 1.91 11.09 -3.55
C LEU A 101 1.13 12.24 -2.91
N ALA A 102 1.48 12.62 -1.68
CA ALA A 102 0.91 13.77 -0.99
C ALA A 102 1.26 15.09 -1.69
N ASP A 103 2.50 15.26 -2.16
CA ASP A 103 2.91 16.41 -2.96
C ASP A 103 2.10 16.49 -4.25
N ALA A 104 1.92 15.36 -4.96
CA ALA A 104 1.09 15.28 -6.16
C ALA A 104 -0.36 15.68 -5.85
N ALA A 105 -0.90 15.22 -4.72
CA ALA A 105 -2.26 15.56 -4.29
C ALA A 105 -2.41 17.07 -4.04
N ASN A 106 -1.35 17.73 -3.55
CA ASN A 106 -1.26 19.17 -3.36
C ASN A 106 -0.94 19.96 -4.64
N GLY A 107 -0.87 19.30 -5.80
CA GLY A 107 -0.72 19.94 -7.10
C GLY A 107 0.71 19.99 -7.65
N ALA A 108 1.66 19.29 -7.04
CA ALA A 108 2.99 19.14 -7.61
C ALA A 108 2.93 18.37 -8.96
N PRO A 109 3.75 18.73 -9.96
CA PRO A 109 3.73 18.08 -11.27
C PRO A 109 4.18 16.61 -11.21
N LEU A 110 3.29 15.68 -11.56
CA LEU A 110 3.54 14.22 -11.52
C LEU A 110 4.84 13.77 -12.21
N ARG A 111 5.16 14.37 -13.36
CA ARG A 111 6.39 14.06 -14.13
C ARG A 111 7.68 14.25 -13.33
N GLN A 112 7.68 15.09 -12.30
CA GLN A 112 8.86 15.37 -11.47
C GLN A 112 8.95 14.43 -10.26
N LEU A 113 7.88 13.69 -9.95
CA LEU A 113 7.79 12.86 -8.75
C LEU A 113 8.14 11.39 -9.02
N GLY A 114 8.21 10.97 -10.29
CA GLY A 114 8.53 9.60 -10.67
C GLY A 114 7.53 8.59 -10.12
N LEU A 115 6.25 8.98 -10.07
CA LEU A 115 5.15 8.12 -9.62
C LEU A 115 4.34 7.63 -10.84
N PRO A 116 3.86 6.37 -10.83
CA PRO A 116 2.92 5.87 -11.83
C PRO A 116 1.61 6.64 -11.76
N GLU A 117 1.03 6.97 -12.92
CA GLU A 117 -0.32 7.56 -13.00
C GLU A 117 -1.42 6.51 -12.84
N ASP A 118 -1.39 5.80 -11.71
CA ASP A 118 -2.29 4.70 -11.41
C ASP A 118 -2.95 4.86 -10.04
N ARG A 119 -4.28 4.73 -10.02
CA ARG A 119 -5.08 4.80 -8.80
C ARG A 119 -4.89 3.56 -7.92
N LEU A 120 -4.69 2.39 -8.51
CA LEU A 120 -4.45 1.17 -7.75
C LEU A 120 -3.10 1.25 -7.04
N PHE A 121 -2.06 1.76 -7.72
CA PHE A 121 -0.80 2.14 -7.09
C PHE A 121 -1.00 3.04 -5.87
N ALA A 122 -1.75 4.15 -6.01
CA ALA A 122 -1.96 5.08 -4.90
C ALA A 122 -2.70 4.46 -3.71
N ALA A 123 -3.74 3.67 -3.97
CA ALA A 123 -4.48 2.96 -2.93
C ALA A 123 -3.61 1.91 -2.23
N HIS A 124 -2.81 1.16 -3.00
CA HIS A 124 -1.93 0.12 -2.47
C HIS A 124 -0.77 0.70 -1.64
N LEU A 125 -0.15 1.78 -2.11
CA LEU A 125 0.86 2.55 -1.38
C LEU A 125 0.28 3.06 -0.04
N THR A 126 -0.92 3.64 -0.08
CA THR A 126 -1.60 4.14 1.14
C THR A 126 -1.88 3.00 2.11
N ALA A 127 -2.40 1.85 1.62
CA ALA A 127 -2.72 0.70 2.46
C ALA A 127 -1.50 0.09 3.14
N LEU A 128 -0.39 -0.06 2.42
CA LEU A 128 0.86 -0.52 3.02
C LEU A 128 1.42 0.50 4.01
N ARG A 129 1.28 1.80 3.74
CA ARG A 129 1.79 2.86 4.62
C ARG A 129 1.06 2.84 5.96
N GLU A 130 -0.27 2.79 5.95
CA GLU A 130 -1.06 2.67 7.18
C GLU A 130 -0.74 1.37 7.93
N LEU A 131 -0.63 0.25 7.21
CA LEU A 131 -0.30 -1.04 7.81
C LEU A 131 1.03 -1.01 8.56
N LEU A 132 2.12 -0.59 7.90
CA LEU A 132 3.44 -0.58 8.53
C LEU A 132 3.52 0.43 9.66
N HIS A 133 2.84 1.58 9.52
CA HIS A 133 2.82 2.62 10.55
C HIS A 133 2.11 2.14 11.83
N HIS A 134 0.91 1.59 11.72
CA HIS A 134 0.13 1.17 12.88
C HIS A 134 0.55 -0.17 13.49
N ALA A 135 1.15 -1.06 12.69
CA ALA A 135 1.71 -2.31 13.18
C ALA A 135 3.15 -2.15 13.74
N ASP A 136 3.73 -0.96 13.67
CA ASP A 136 5.11 -0.65 14.08
C ASP A 136 6.13 -1.60 13.43
N LEU A 137 6.02 -1.75 12.10
CA LEU A 137 6.87 -2.66 11.32
C LEU A 137 7.88 -1.89 10.46
N ASP A 138 9.09 -2.42 10.36
CA ASP A 138 10.19 -1.80 9.62
C ASP A 138 10.09 -1.95 8.09
N GLY A 139 9.17 -2.78 7.59
CA GLY A 139 8.99 -3.00 6.15
C GLY A 139 8.17 -4.23 5.79
N VAL A 140 8.16 -4.53 4.49
CA VAL A 140 7.43 -5.65 3.89
C VAL A 140 8.28 -6.27 2.77
N TRP A 141 8.24 -7.59 2.65
CA TRP A 141 8.79 -8.30 1.49
C TRP A 141 7.80 -8.29 0.35
N LEU A 142 8.24 -7.82 -0.82
CA LEU A 142 7.50 -7.84 -2.07
C LEU A 142 7.91 -9.06 -2.87
N HIS A 143 6.94 -9.93 -3.15
CA HIS A 143 7.14 -11.04 -4.07
C HIS A 143 6.85 -10.58 -5.52
N PRO A 144 7.40 -11.29 -6.53
CA PRO A 144 7.10 -11.03 -7.94
C PRO A 144 5.63 -11.24 -8.31
#